data_AF-X1DMI0-F1
#
_entry.id   AF-X1DMI0-F1
#
_cell.length_a   1.000
_cell.length_b   1.000
_cell.length_c   1.000
_cell.angle_alpha   90.00
_cell.angle_beta   90.00
_cell.angle_gamma   90.00
#
_symmetry.space_group_name_H-M   'P 1'
#
loop_
_entity.id
_entity.type
_entity.pdbx_description
1 polymer ?
#
loop_
_entity_poly.entity_id
_entity_poly.type
_entity_poly.pdbx_seq_one_letter_code
_entity_poly.pdbx_strand_id
1 'polypeptide(L)'
;LVKGRVRDALLTSVFIAVGGIARWQLLFIGGMLFGFFLLYRLLTDHSTRTRRNLRLLFLVAFVSLLLMAPFALPVAASQVTRTQTQVEELFRSLDRPADVLAYIVPSQILTIWGPLVGSLPERLQFNHDQMEFLGLTTLALAFYGSLKNWKTARFWIFIAVFYILLALGPTLWAGGKHYPQVPLPYRWVEELFFIRIQRAPHRFNAFLSLPVAMLAALGVAALLQRVRAVKFYQNNPLARSSHPSPPPETERGQGRGLSTVLVLVLAVLILAEYSQLPYPTARASLPAWY
;
A
#
# COMPACT_ATOMS: atom_id res chain seq x y z
N LEU A 1 -34.83 -6.36 -6.59
CA LEU A 1 -33.63 -5.62 -6.13
C LEU A 1 -33.08 -6.05 -4.75
N VAL A 2 -33.86 -6.66 -3.83
CA VAL A 2 -33.39 -7.02 -2.48
C VAL A 2 -32.53 -8.29 -2.42
N LYS A 3 -32.88 -9.34 -3.19
CA LYS A 3 -32.15 -10.62 -3.21
C LYS A 3 -30.69 -10.50 -3.69
N GLY A 4 -30.41 -9.61 -4.65
CA GLY A 4 -29.05 -9.41 -5.18
C GLY A 4 -28.05 -8.98 -4.09
N ARG A 5 -28.42 -7.97 -3.29
CA ARG A 5 -27.50 -7.44 -2.25
C ARG A 5 -27.20 -8.41 -1.11
N VAL A 6 -28.12 -9.31 -0.78
CA VAL A 6 -27.87 -10.35 0.24
C VAL A 6 -26.93 -11.41 -0.31
N ARG A 7 -27.11 -11.82 -1.57
CA ARG A 7 -26.17 -12.71 -2.25
C ARG A 7 -24.77 -12.10 -2.30
N ASP A 8 -24.66 -10.82 -2.64
CA ASP A 8 -23.36 -10.12 -2.66
C ASP A 8 -22.71 -10.10 -1.28
N ALA A 9 -23.49 -9.87 -0.21
CA ALA A 9 -23.00 -9.93 1.17
C ALA A 9 -22.51 -11.34 1.55
N LEU A 10 -23.25 -12.39 1.19
CA LEU A 10 -22.82 -13.77 1.44
C LEU A 10 -21.54 -14.12 0.67
N LEU A 11 -21.46 -13.79 -0.62
CA LEU A 11 -20.24 -13.98 -1.40
C LEU A 11 -19.06 -13.22 -0.78
N THR A 12 -19.25 -11.95 -0.41
CA THR A 12 -18.23 -11.14 0.28
C THR A 12 -17.76 -11.83 1.56
N SER A 13 -18.69 -12.39 2.36
CA SER A 13 -18.34 -13.07 3.60
C SER A 13 -17.53 -14.35 3.39
N VAL A 14 -17.82 -15.10 2.32
CA VAL A 14 -17.04 -16.29 1.96
C VAL A 14 -15.62 -15.89 1.54
N PHE A 15 -15.46 -14.86 0.71
CA PHE A 15 -14.14 -14.38 0.30
C PHE A 15 -13.31 -13.87 1.48
N ILE A 16 -13.93 -13.12 2.40
CA ILE A 16 -13.27 -12.66 3.63
C ILE A 16 -12.87 -13.85 4.49
N ALA A 17 -13.75 -14.83 4.68
CA ALA A 17 -13.47 -16.01 5.49
C ALA A 17 -12.33 -16.85 4.89
N VAL A 18 -12.37 -17.13 3.59
CA VAL A 18 -11.31 -17.89 2.89
C VAL A 18 -9.99 -17.14 2.93
N GLY A 19 -9.99 -15.82 2.70
CA GLY A 19 -8.78 -14.99 2.82
C GLY A 19 -8.21 -14.99 4.25
N GLY A 20 -9.10 -14.93 5.24
CA GLY A 20 -8.75 -15.02 6.66
C GLY A 20 -8.18 -16.38 7.06
N ILE A 21 -8.76 -17.48 6.57
CA ILE A 21 -8.27 -18.84 6.84
C ILE A 21 -6.91 -19.05 6.16
N ALA A 22 -6.74 -18.57 4.91
CA ALA A 22 -5.48 -18.72 4.18
C ALA A 22 -4.34 -17.91 4.83
N ARG A 23 -4.59 -16.63 5.14
CA ARG A 23 -3.60 -15.73 5.77
C ARG A 23 -4.30 -14.66 6.60
N TRP A 24 -4.67 -15.00 7.84
CA TRP A 24 -5.33 -14.08 8.78
C TRP A 24 -4.52 -12.79 9.02
N GLN A 25 -3.19 -12.87 8.93
CA GLN A 25 -2.27 -11.74 8.97
C GLN A 25 -2.57 -10.68 7.89
N LEU A 26 -2.73 -11.11 6.63
CA LEU A 26 -3.05 -10.20 5.53
C LEU A 26 -4.47 -9.66 5.65
N LEU A 27 -5.40 -10.48 6.14
CA LEU A 27 -6.77 -10.03 6.39
C LEU A 27 -6.79 -8.91 7.44
N PHE A 28 -6.01 -9.02 8.52
CA PHE A 28 -5.92 -7.97 9.53
C PHE A 28 -5.33 -6.68 8.94
N ILE A 29 -4.18 -6.78 8.26
CA ILE A 29 -3.50 -5.61 7.69
C ILE A 29 -4.40 -4.94 6.64
N GLY A 30 -4.94 -5.68 5.67
CA GLY A 30 -5.85 -5.14 4.65
C GLY A 30 -7.18 -4.69 5.22
N GLY A 31 -7.68 -5.36 6.24
CA GLY A 31 -8.90 -5.03 6.97
C GLY A 31 -8.85 -3.65 7.60
N MET A 32 -7.67 -3.15 8.00
CA MET A 32 -7.51 -1.76 8.44
C MET A 32 -7.82 -0.76 7.33
N LEU A 33 -7.29 -0.95 6.12
CA LEU A 33 -7.56 -0.08 4.98
C LEU A 33 -9.05 -0.08 4.65
N PHE A 34 -9.66 -1.26 4.55
CA PHE A 34 -11.11 -1.37 4.30
C PHE A 34 -11.92 -0.74 5.44
N GLY A 35 -11.53 -0.95 6.69
CA GLY A 35 -12.15 -0.38 7.88
C GLY A 35 -12.11 1.15 7.85
N PHE A 36 -10.94 1.75 7.61
CA PHE A 36 -10.80 3.21 7.46
C PHE A 36 -11.57 3.75 6.26
N PHE A 37 -11.59 3.03 5.13
CA PHE A 37 -12.36 3.44 3.97
C PHE A 37 -13.88 3.41 4.22
N LEU A 38 -14.37 2.35 4.87
CA LEU A 38 -15.76 2.24 5.28
C LEU A 38 -16.12 3.32 6.30
N LEU A 39 -15.27 3.57 7.29
CA LEU A 39 -15.46 4.63 8.27
C LEU A 39 -15.50 6.00 7.58
N TYR A 40 -14.55 6.28 6.69
CA TYR A 40 -14.52 7.51 5.90
C TYR A 40 -15.82 7.69 5.09
N ARG A 41 -16.31 6.63 4.44
CA ARG A 41 -17.59 6.66 3.72
C ARG A 41 -18.79 6.88 4.64
N LEU A 42 -18.84 6.21 5.79
CA LEU A 42 -19.93 6.36 6.77
C LEU A 42 -19.97 7.76 7.40
N LEU A 43 -18.82 8.41 7.57
CA LEU A 43 -18.70 9.77 8.11
C LEU A 43 -18.98 10.85 7.07
N THR A 44 -18.62 10.61 5.79
CA THR A 44 -18.71 11.64 4.73
C THR A 44 -20.03 11.57 3.95
N ASP A 45 -20.66 10.40 3.85
CA ASP A 45 -21.80 10.15 2.99
C ASP A 45 -23.00 9.62 3.78
N HIS A 46 -23.97 10.48 4.08
CA HIS A 46 -25.18 10.14 4.83
C HIS A 46 -26.03 9.05 4.16
N SER A 47 -25.97 8.90 2.83
CA SER A 47 -26.70 7.87 2.08
C SER A 47 -26.22 6.45 2.44
N THR A 48 -24.95 6.33 2.80
CA THR A 48 -24.36 5.04 3.18
C THR A 48 -24.85 4.55 4.55
N ARG A 49 -25.23 5.47 5.46
CA ARG A 49 -25.68 5.18 6.84
C ARG A 49 -27.15 4.74 6.93
N THR A 50 -27.60 3.95 5.95
CA THR A 50 -28.94 3.36 5.99
C THR A 50 -28.94 2.13 6.90
N ARG A 51 -29.98 1.93 7.75
CA ARG A 51 -30.14 0.72 8.59
C ARG A 51 -29.92 -0.59 7.81
N ARG A 52 -30.33 -0.61 6.55
CA ARG A 52 -30.13 -1.74 5.64
C ARG A 52 -28.66 -2.02 5.34
N ASN A 53 -27.86 -1.00 5.02
CA ASN A 53 -26.44 -1.17 4.72
C ASN A 53 -25.69 -1.63 5.98
N LEU A 54 -26.04 -1.07 7.14
CA LEU A 54 -25.49 -1.51 8.42
C LEU A 54 -25.83 -2.98 8.72
N ARG A 55 -27.06 -3.42 8.44
CA ARG A 55 -27.44 -4.85 8.55
C ARG A 55 -26.65 -5.74 7.59
N LEU A 56 -26.40 -5.29 6.36
CA LEU A 56 -25.59 -6.06 5.40
C LEU A 56 -24.13 -6.14 5.85
N LEU A 57 -23.53 -5.04 6.31
CA LEU A 57 -22.17 -5.04 6.85
C LEU A 57 -22.05 -5.95 8.07
N PHE A 58 -23.03 -5.90 8.98
CA PHE A 58 -23.11 -6.81 10.12
C PHE A 58 -23.22 -8.26 9.66
N LEU A 59 -24.08 -8.56 8.68
CA LEU A 59 -24.19 -9.91 8.11
C LEU A 59 -22.85 -10.40 7.54
N VAL A 60 -22.15 -9.56 6.77
CA VAL A 60 -20.82 -9.90 6.24
C VAL A 60 -19.85 -10.22 7.37
N ALA A 61 -19.73 -9.34 8.37
CA ALA A 61 -18.83 -9.54 9.50
C ALA A 61 -19.17 -10.80 10.30
N PHE A 62 -20.46 -11.00 10.60
CA PHE A 62 -20.94 -12.13 11.39
C PHE A 62 -20.70 -13.47 10.67
N VAL A 63 -21.10 -13.58 9.40
CA VAL A 63 -20.92 -14.82 8.62
C VAL A 63 -19.43 -15.11 8.41
N SER A 64 -18.61 -14.08 8.13
CA SER A 64 -17.16 -14.27 7.99
C SER A 64 -16.54 -14.79 9.28
N LEU A 65 -16.91 -14.20 10.42
CA LEU A 65 -16.41 -14.63 11.73
C LEU A 65 -16.86 -16.05 12.08
N LEU A 66 -18.12 -16.39 11.81
CA LEU A 66 -18.65 -17.72 12.04
C LEU A 66 -17.89 -18.79 11.23
N LEU A 67 -17.60 -18.51 9.96
CA LEU A 67 -16.83 -19.39 9.09
C LEU A 67 -15.36 -19.51 9.52
N MET A 68 -14.78 -18.44 10.03
CA MET A 68 -13.39 -18.43 10.51
C MET A 68 -13.23 -19.02 11.91
N ALA A 69 -14.26 -18.98 12.75
CA ALA A 69 -14.22 -19.39 14.16
C ALA A 69 -13.57 -20.76 14.41
N PRO A 70 -13.91 -21.86 13.71
CA PRO A 70 -13.30 -23.17 13.98
C PRO A 70 -11.78 -23.21 13.78
N PHE A 71 -11.24 -22.33 12.93
CA PHE A 71 -9.80 -22.22 12.66
C PHE A 71 -9.13 -21.15 13.52
N ALA A 72 -9.82 -20.05 13.79
CA ALA A 72 -9.27 -18.92 14.55
C ALA A 72 -9.21 -19.21 16.05
N LEU A 73 -10.18 -19.95 16.60
CA LEU A 73 -10.24 -20.28 18.03
C LEU A 73 -9.04 -21.08 18.55
N PRO A 74 -8.59 -22.18 17.93
CA PRO A 74 -7.41 -22.93 18.42
C PRO A 74 -6.13 -22.08 18.34
N VAL A 75 -6.00 -21.24 17.30
CA VAL A 75 -4.89 -20.29 17.20
C VAL A 75 -4.95 -19.26 18.33
N ALA A 76 -6.12 -18.68 18.60
CA ALA A 76 -6.28 -17.72 19.68
C ALA A 76 -6.00 -18.34 21.05
N ALA A 77 -6.53 -19.53 21.32
CA ALA A 77 -6.30 -20.27 22.57
C ALA A 77 -4.80 -20.56 22.77
N SER A 78 -4.12 -21.08 21.74
CA SER A 78 -2.67 -21.36 21.82
C SER A 78 -1.83 -20.10 22.05
N GLN A 79 -2.27 -18.92 21.62
CA GLN A 79 -1.58 -17.66 21.85
C GLN A 79 -1.78 -17.10 23.27
N VAL A 80 -2.86 -17.48 23.95
CA VAL A 80 -3.13 -17.09 25.35
C VAL A 80 -2.40 -18.02 26.32
N THR A 81 -2.31 -19.31 26.01
CA THR A 81 -1.61 -20.31 26.83
C THR A 81 -0.10 -20.35 26.58
N ARG A 82 0.40 -19.65 25.56
CA ARG A 82 1.83 -19.66 25.19
C ARG A 82 2.67 -18.86 26.19
N THR A 83 3.59 -19.54 26.85
CA THR A 83 4.75 -18.92 27.50
C THR A 83 5.75 -18.54 26.39
N GLN A 84 6.14 -17.28 26.28
CA GLN A 84 7.14 -16.83 25.29
C GLN A 84 8.45 -17.58 25.52
N THR A 85 8.90 -18.34 24.52
CA THR A 85 10.17 -19.06 24.57
C THR A 85 11.30 -18.16 24.04
N GLN A 86 12.52 -18.35 24.57
CA GLN A 86 13.72 -17.58 24.17
C GLN A 86 14.00 -17.62 22.65
N VAL A 87 13.63 -18.72 21.98
CA VAL A 87 13.75 -18.87 20.52
C VAL A 87 12.86 -17.86 19.76
N GLU A 88 11.69 -17.54 20.30
CA GLU A 88 10.74 -16.61 19.68
C GLU A 88 11.20 -15.15 19.81
N GLU A 89 11.90 -14.84 20.91
CA GLU A 89 12.56 -13.55 21.12
C GLU A 89 13.77 -13.38 20.18
N LEU A 90 14.50 -14.47 19.92
CA LEU A 90 15.57 -14.49 18.92
C LEU A 90 15.03 -14.20 17.52
N PHE A 91 13.94 -14.84 17.07
CA PHE A 91 13.31 -14.53 15.78
C PHE A 91 12.78 -13.09 15.71
N ARG A 92 12.22 -12.56 16.80
CA ARG A 92 11.81 -11.15 16.88
C ARG A 92 13.00 -10.19 16.76
N SER A 93 14.18 -10.57 17.27
CA SER A 93 15.40 -9.77 17.16
C SER A 93 16.03 -9.77 15.76
N LEU A 94 15.77 -10.82 14.97
CA LEU A 94 16.26 -10.95 13.59
C LEU A 94 15.39 -10.17 12.59
N ASP A 95 14.10 -10.01 12.89
CA ASP A 95 13.16 -9.30 12.02
C ASP A 95 13.36 -7.78 12.17
N ARG A 96 14.07 -7.16 11.21
CA ARG A 96 14.35 -5.72 11.26
C ARG A 96 13.08 -4.91 10.93
N PRO A 97 12.81 -3.82 11.68
CA PRO A 97 11.80 -2.84 11.28
C PRO A 97 12.15 -2.16 9.96
N ALA A 98 11.17 -1.55 9.30
CA ALA A 98 11.41 -0.79 8.08
C ALA A 98 12.32 0.44 8.36
N ASP A 99 13.21 0.74 7.41
CA ASP A 99 14.03 1.95 7.45
C ASP A 99 13.36 3.08 6.64
N VAL A 100 13.35 4.29 7.17
CA VAL A 100 12.77 5.45 6.47
C VAL A 100 13.42 5.69 5.11
N LEU A 101 14.74 5.52 5.01
CA LEU A 101 15.45 5.74 3.75
C LEU A 101 15.24 4.60 2.75
N ALA A 102 14.82 3.40 3.17
CA ALA A 102 14.56 2.30 2.26
C ALA A 102 13.35 2.54 1.33
N TYR A 103 12.44 3.47 1.68
CA TYR A 103 11.33 3.86 0.79
C TYR A 103 11.78 4.67 -0.43
N ILE A 104 12.93 5.35 -0.32
CA ILE A 104 13.45 6.30 -1.34
C ILE A 104 14.70 5.75 -2.01
N VAL A 105 15.59 5.13 -1.24
CA VAL A 105 16.84 4.57 -1.75
C VAL A 105 16.52 3.23 -2.43
N PRO A 106 16.83 3.08 -3.73
CA PRO A 106 16.60 1.83 -4.42
C PRO A 106 17.41 0.69 -3.79
N SER A 107 16.86 -0.52 -3.83
CA SER A 107 17.63 -1.71 -3.41
C SER A 107 18.76 -1.99 -4.40
N GLN A 108 19.88 -2.49 -3.88
CA GLN A 108 21.03 -2.89 -4.70
C GLN A 108 20.72 -3.99 -5.71
N ILE A 109 19.63 -4.74 -5.50
CA ILE A 109 19.30 -5.87 -6.37
C ILE A 109 18.60 -5.44 -7.67
N LEU A 110 18.20 -4.18 -7.77
CA LEU A 110 17.52 -3.64 -8.94
C LEU A 110 18.55 -3.34 -10.04
N THR A 111 18.30 -3.78 -11.27
CA THR A 111 19.28 -3.75 -12.38
C THR A 111 19.84 -2.36 -12.64
N ILE A 112 18.96 -1.36 -12.72
CA ILE A 112 19.33 0.00 -13.08
C ILE A 112 20.04 0.70 -11.91
N TRP A 113 19.67 0.34 -10.69
CA TRP A 113 20.12 1.05 -9.49
C TRP A 113 21.31 0.37 -8.79
N GLY A 114 21.53 -0.92 -9.01
CA GLY A 114 22.58 -1.70 -8.36
C GLY A 114 23.97 -1.07 -8.45
N PRO A 115 24.46 -0.65 -9.64
CA PRO A 115 25.75 0.01 -9.76
C PRO A 115 25.81 1.35 -9.01
N LEU A 116 24.72 2.13 -9.03
CA LEU A 116 24.66 3.42 -8.35
C LEU A 116 24.68 3.24 -6.83
N VAL A 117 23.84 2.34 -6.31
CA VAL A 117 23.72 2.05 -4.88
C VAL A 117 24.96 1.32 -4.35
N GLY A 118 25.66 0.54 -5.19
CA GLY A 118 26.95 -0.08 -4.87
C GLY A 118 28.05 0.93 -4.49
N SER A 119 27.94 2.18 -4.93
CA SER A 119 28.86 3.26 -4.55
C SER A 119 28.47 4.02 -3.28
N LEU A 120 27.28 3.76 -2.73
CA LEU A 120 26.82 4.37 -1.48
C LEU A 120 27.43 3.65 -0.26
N PRO A 121 27.51 4.31 0.91
CA PRO A 121 27.92 3.65 2.15
C PRO A 121 27.07 2.41 2.47
N GLU A 122 27.66 1.34 3.02
CA GLU A 122 27.00 0.07 3.35
C GLU A 122 25.67 0.21 4.10
N ARG A 123 25.56 1.22 4.99
CA ARG A 123 24.32 1.52 5.73
C ARG A 123 23.12 1.92 4.86
N LEU A 124 23.34 2.29 3.59
CA LEU A 124 22.32 2.63 2.58
C LEU A 124 22.16 1.52 1.52
N GLN A 125 22.84 0.39 1.70
CA GLN A 125 22.80 -0.74 0.79
C GLN A 125 21.73 -1.73 1.26
N PHE A 126 20.48 -1.48 0.85
CA PHE A 126 19.34 -2.31 1.24
C PHE A 126 19.23 -3.58 0.36
N ASN A 127 19.12 -4.74 0.99
CA ASN A 127 19.09 -6.08 0.37
C ASN A 127 17.68 -6.70 0.31
N HIS A 128 17.56 -7.99 -0.04
CA HIS A 128 16.29 -8.73 -0.19
C HIS A 128 15.35 -8.62 1.01
N ASP A 129 15.90 -8.52 2.22
CA ASP A 129 15.10 -8.49 3.44
C ASP A 129 14.57 -7.08 3.78
N GLN A 130 14.95 -6.05 3.00
CA GLN A 130 14.64 -4.63 3.23
C GLN A 130 14.18 -3.96 1.93
N MET A 131 13.19 -4.55 1.27
CA MET A 131 12.64 -4.06 0.01
C MET A 131 11.42 -3.17 0.24
N GLU A 132 11.63 -1.97 0.78
CA GLU A 132 10.58 -0.98 0.96
C GLU A 132 10.47 0.05 -0.18
N PHE A 133 11.32 -0.05 -1.20
CA PHE A 133 11.43 0.93 -2.27
C PHE A 133 10.12 1.09 -3.08
N LEU A 134 9.61 2.33 -3.14
CA LEU A 134 8.33 2.67 -3.77
C LEU A 134 8.44 3.09 -5.25
N GLY A 135 9.65 3.21 -5.78
CA GLY A 135 9.87 3.71 -7.14
C GLY A 135 9.88 5.24 -7.19
N LEU A 136 10.94 5.83 -7.76
CA LEU A 136 11.07 7.28 -7.85
C LEU A 136 10.01 7.88 -8.78
N THR A 137 9.71 7.21 -9.90
CA THR A 137 8.65 7.62 -10.83
C THR A 137 7.29 7.58 -10.13
N THR A 138 7.00 6.51 -9.38
CA THR A 138 5.75 6.37 -8.63
C THR A 138 5.62 7.44 -7.54
N LEU A 139 6.70 7.69 -6.79
CA LEU A 139 6.74 8.73 -5.75
C LEU A 139 6.54 10.13 -6.35
N ALA A 140 7.18 10.44 -7.49
CA ALA A 140 7.00 11.71 -8.18
C ALA A 140 5.55 11.90 -8.66
N LEU A 141 4.94 10.86 -9.22
CA LEU A 141 3.53 10.87 -9.62
C LEU A 141 2.60 11.02 -8.41
N ALA A 142 2.86 10.29 -7.33
CA ALA A 142 2.08 10.36 -6.09
C ALA A 142 2.14 11.76 -5.47
N PHE A 143 3.33 12.36 -5.42
CA PHE A 143 3.52 13.74 -4.95
C PHE A 143 2.77 14.74 -5.84
N TYR A 144 2.96 14.65 -7.15
CA TYR A 144 2.29 15.53 -8.11
C TYR A 144 0.76 15.41 -8.05
N GLY A 145 0.24 14.17 -7.96
CA GLY A 145 -1.18 13.88 -7.80
C GLY A 145 -1.76 14.44 -6.49
N SER A 146 -0.99 14.35 -5.41
CA SER A 146 -1.35 14.89 -4.09
C SER A 146 -1.51 16.40 -4.11
N LEU A 147 -0.58 17.12 -4.75
CA LEU A 147 -0.63 18.57 -4.87
C LEU A 147 -1.80 19.05 -5.74
N LYS A 148 -2.12 18.33 -6.81
CA LYS A 148 -3.19 18.73 -7.74
C LYS A 148 -4.58 18.37 -7.26
N ASN A 149 -4.74 17.26 -6.55
CA ASN A 149 -6.03 16.71 -6.15
C ASN A 149 -6.12 16.51 -4.63
N TRP A 150 -5.69 17.50 -3.83
CA TRP A 150 -5.58 17.41 -2.37
C TRP A 150 -6.82 16.83 -1.67
N LYS A 151 -8.02 17.30 -2.04
CA LYS A 151 -9.29 16.84 -1.42
C LYS A 151 -9.52 15.34 -1.57
N THR A 152 -9.14 14.77 -2.71
CA THR A 152 -9.24 13.34 -3.00
C THR A 152 -8.03 12.58 -2.47
N ALA A 153 -6.85 13.20 -2.50
CA ALA A 153 -5.59 12.60 -2.08
C ALA A 153 -5.47 12.44 -0.56
N ARG A 154 -6.03 13.35 0.25
CA ARG A 154 -5.85 13.38 1.72
C ARG A 154 -6.14 12.05 2.42
N PHE A 155 -7.15 11.30 1.96
CA PHE A 155 -7.48 9.99 2.52
C PHE A 155 -6.39 8.97 2.20
N TRP A 156 -5.92 8.92 0.96
CA TRP A 156 -4.87 8.01 0.53
C TRP A 156 -3.51 8.36 1.15
N ILE A 157 -3.21 9.65 1.32
CA ILE A 157 -2.03 10.13 2.06
C ILE A 157 -2.11 9.64 3.50
N PHE A 158 -3.25 9.82 4.18
CA PHE A 158 -3.45 9.33 5.54
C PHE A 158 -3.18 7.83 5.64
N ILE A 159 -3.74 7.01 4.74
CA ILE A 159 -3.54 5.56 4.74
C ILE A 159 -2.08 5.19 4.45
N ALA A 160 -1.43 5.84 3.48
CA ALA A 160 -0.01 5.60 3.17
C ALA A 160 0.88 5.92 4.38
N VAL A 161 0.71 7.10 4.98
CA VAL A 161 1.46 7.52 6.17
C VAL A 161 1.18 6.58 7.35
N PHE A 162 -0.08 6.17 7.55
CA PHE A 162 -0.45 5.21 8.58
C PHE A 162 0.29 3.88 8.43
N TYR A 163 0.33 3.30 7.23
CA TYR A 163 1.07 2.05 6.99
C TYR A 163 2.57 2.21 7.16
N ILE A 164 3.16 3.31 6.67
CA ILE A 164 4.59 3.59 6.86
C ILE A 164 4.91 3.68 8.36
N LEU A 165 4.14 4.44 9.13
CA LEU A 165 4.37 4.60 10.57
C LEU A 165 4.27 3.28 11.34
N LEU A 166 3.36 2.39 10.96
CA LEU A 166 3.29 1.05 11.53
C LEU A 166 4.44 0.15 11.07
N ALA A 167 4.87 0.28 9.82
CA ALA A 167 5.95 -0.53 9.25
C ALA A 167 7.33 -0.20 9.84
N LEU A 168 7.55 1.05 10.24
CA LEU A 168 8.78 1.49 10.93
C LEU A 168 8.98 0.81 12.31
N GLY A 169 7.95 0.19 12.87
CA GLY A 169 8.03 -0.50 14.16
C GLY A 169 8.15 0.46 15.36
N PRO A 170 8.55 -0.04 16.55
CA PRO A 170 8.48 0.72 17.80
C PRO A 170 9.55 1.82 17.95
N THR A 171 10.66 1.69 17.23
CA THR A 171 11.81 2.61 17.28
C THR A 171 12.24 2.98 15.87
N LEU A 172 12.69 4.21 15.68
CA LEU A 172 13.06 4.73 14.37
C LEU A 172 14.37 4.15 13.84
N TRP A 173 14.36 3.73 12.57
CA TRP A 173 15.54 3.42 11.77
C TRP A 173 15.62 4.37 10.58
N ALA A 174 16.78 4.98 10.38
CA ALA A 174 17.02 5.87 9.25
C ALA A 174 18.45 5.70 8.70
N GLY A 175 18.55 5.23 7.46
CA GLY A 175 19.82 5.01 6.77
C GLY A 175 20.75 4.03 7.47
N GLY A 176 20.19 2.94 7.96
CA GLY A 176 20.89 1.89 8.71
C GLY A 176 21.26 2.29 10.14
N LYS A 177 20.90 3.50 10.60
CA LYS A 177 21.11 3.95 11.99
C LYS A 177 19.85 3.78 12.81
N HIS A 178 20.02 3.23 14.02
CA HIS A 178 18.96 3.06 15.01
C HIS A 178 18.87 4.27 15.94
N TYR A 179 17.65 4.76 16.15
CA TYR A 179 17.34 5.91 17.01
C TYR A 179 16.34 5.48 18.10
N PRO A 180 16.79 4.80 19.17
CA PRO A 180 15.91 4.25 20.21
C PRO A 180 15.15 5.33 21.00
N GLN A 181 15.70 6.54 21.07
CA GLN A 181 15.12 7.68 21.77
C GLN A 181 13.88 8.27 21.08
N VAL A 182 13.59 7.88 19.83
CA VAL A 182 12.42 8.36 19.08
C VAL A 182 11.34 7.27 19.11
N PRO A 183 10.38 7.32 20.06
CA PRO A 183 9.28 6.36 20.08
C PRO A 183 8.34 6.61 18.91
N LEU A 184 7.92 5.54 18.24
CA LEU A 184 6.97 5.59 17.13
C LEU A 184 5.58 5.09 17.55
N PRO A 185 4.51 5.42 16.79
CA PRO A 185 3.15 5.03 17.13
C PRO A 185 2.95 3.52 17.32
N TYR A 186 3.75 2.70 16.63
CA TYR A 186 3.72 1.24 16.80
C TYR A 186 3.92 0.81 18.25
N ARG A 187 4.75 1.52 19.02
CA ARG A 187 5.03 1.21 20.43
C ARG A 187 3.76 1.24 21.30
N TRP A 188 2.76 2.03 20.94
CA TRP A 188 1.52 2.11 21.72
C TRP A 188 0.55 0.98 21.39
N VAL A 189 0.75 0.32 20.26
CA VAL A 189 -0.17 -0.71 19.74
C VAL A 189 0.47 -2.10 19.72
N GLU A 190 1.76 -2.21 20.03
CA GLU A 190 2.52 -3.47 19.98
C GLU A 190 1.99 -4.56 20.93
N GLU A 191 1.40 -4.14 22.05
CA GLU A 191 0.80 -5.05 23.04
C GLU A 191 -0.58 -5.56 22.63
N LEU A 192 -1.23 -4.94 21.63
CA LEU A 192 -2.53 -5.39 21.16
C LEU A 192 -2.41 -6.80 20.58
N PHE A 193 -3.36 -7.67 20.95
CA PHE A 193 -3.36 -9.10 20.59
C PHE A 193 -3.03 -9.36 19.12
N PHE A 194 -3.69 -8.64 18.20
CA PHE A 194 -3.48 -8.83 16.76
C PHE A 194 -2.10 -8.38 16.26
N ILE A 195 -1.52 -7.35 16.89
CA ILE A 195 -0.21 -6.79 16.50
C ILE A 195 0.92 -7.63 17.11
N ARG A 196 0.75 -8.10 18.35
CA ARG A 196 1.68 -9.02 19.01
C ARG A 196 1.92 -10.29 18.20
N ILE A 197 0.88 -10.80 17.53
CA ILE A 197 0.98 -12.02 16.72
C ILE A 197 1.57 -11.73 15.32
N GLN A 198 1.47 -10.50 14.79
CA GLN A 198 2.09 -10.15 13.52
C GLN A 198 3.62 -10.22 13.57
N ARG A 199 4.23 -9.97 14.74
CA ARG A 199 5.68 -10.11 15.07
C ARG A 199 6.67 -9.30 14.21
N ALA A 200 6.25 -8.82 13.05
CA ALA A 200 7.10 -8.24 12.02
C ALA A 200 6.46 -6.95 11.48
N PRO A 201 6.88 -5.77 11.99
CA PRO A 201 6.31 -4.49 11.58
C PRO A 201 6.39 -4.25 10.07
N HIS A 202 7.47 -4.64 9.40
CA HIS A 202 7.67 -4.42 7.97
C HIS A 202 6.51 -4.98 7.10
N ARG A 203 5.75 -5.98 7.58
CA ARG A 203 4.61 -6.56 6.84
C ARG A 203 3.49 -5.57 6.54
N PHE A 204 3.40 -4.47 7.27
CA PHE A 204 2.47 -3.38 6.96
C PHE A 204 2.73 -2.77 5.56
N ASN A 205 3.95 -2.90 5.02
CA ASN A 205 4.28 -2.49 3.66
C ASN A 205 3.57 -3.29 2.57
N ALA A 206 3.08 -4.51 2.86
CA ALA A 206 2.35 -5.32 1.89
C ALA A 206 1.10 -4.61 1.33
N PHE A 207 0.49 -3.71 2.11
CA PHE A 207 -0.69 -2.94 1.69
C PHE A 207 -0.39 -1.48 1.39
N LEU A 208 0.85 -1.01 1.56
CA LEU A 208 1.28 0.35 1.24
C LEU A 208 1.22 0.65 -0.26
N SER A 209 1.39 -0.37 -1.10
CA SER A 209 1.32 -0.24 -2.56
C SER A 209 -0.04 0.30 -3.04
N LEU A 210 -1.14 -0.06 -2.38
CA LEU A 210 -2.49 0.37 -2.78
C LEU A 210 -2.71 1.88 -2.65
N PRO A 211 -2.53 2.53 -1.48
CA PRO A 211 -2.68 3.98 -1.38
C PRO A 211 -1.66 4.72 -2.24
N VAL A 212 -0.43 4.21 -2.39
CA VAL A 212 0.59 4.82 -3.26
C VAL A 212 0.18 4.76 -4.73
N ALA A 213 -0.35 3.62 -5.19
CA ALA A 213 -0.89 3.46 -6.55
C ALA A 213 -2.07 4.40 -6.80
N MET A 214 -2.98 4.59 -5.82
CA MET A 214 -4.08 5.54 -5.93
C MET A 214 -3.58 6.98 -6.06
N LEU A 215 -2.56 7.38 -5.28
CA LEU A 215 -1.93 8.70 -5.40
C LEU A 215 -1.22 8.89 -6.74
N ALA A 216 -0.48 7.89 -7.21
CA ALA A 216 0.16 7.91 -8.52
C ALA A 216 -0.88 8.01 -9.65
N ALA A 217 -2.00 7.30 -9.55
CA ALA A 217 -3.11 7.39 -10.50
C ALA A 217 -3.72 8.80 -10.56
N LEU A 218 -3.85 9.49 -9.41
CA LEU A 218 -4.24 10.91 -9.39
C LEU A 218 -3.21 11.80 -10.11
N GLY A 219 -1.92 11.48 -10.00
CA GLY A 219 -0.85 12.16 -10.72
C GLY A 219 -0.96 11.98 -12.23
N VAL A 220 -1.13 10.73 -12.69
CA VAL A 220 -1.35 10.39 -14.10
C VAL A 220 -2.60 11.10 -14.64
N ALA A 221 -3.70 11.07 -13.89
CA ALA A 221 -4.94 11.75 -14.29
C ALA A 221 -4.73 13.26 -14.47
N ALA A 222 -4.00 13.92 -13.55
CA ALA A 222 -3.67 15.33 -13.65
C ALA A 222 -2.74 15.65 -14.85
N LEU A 223 -1.79 14.77 -15.17
CA LEU A 223 -0.94 14.91 -16.36
C LEU A 223 -1.75 14.77 -17.66
N LEU A 224 -2.63 13.76 -17.73
CA LEU A 224 -3.48 13.53 -18.89
C LEU A 224 -4.43 14.71 -19.15
N GLN A 225 -4.99 15.31 -18.10
CA GLN A 225 -5.80 16.52 -18.22
C GLN A 225 -5.00 17.68 -18.82
N ARG A 226 -3.75 17.89 -18.36
CA ARG A 226 -2.86 18.93 -18.92
C ARG A 226 -2.51 18.68 -20.38
N VAL A 227 -2.13 17.46 -20.73
CA VAL A 227 -1.80 17.08 -22.11
C VAL A 227 -2.97 17.33 -23.05
N ARG A 228 -4.18 16.93 -22.64
CA ARG A 228 -5.39 17.17 -23.43
C ARG A 228 -5.68 18.66 -23.58
N ALA A 229 -5.52 19.44 -22.52
CA ALA A 229 -5.70 20.89 -22.56
C ALA A 229 -4.69 21.55 -23.53
N VAL A 230 -3.41 21.21 -23.45
CA VAL A 230 -2.37 21.75 -24.36
C VAL A 230 -2.71 21.44 -25.82
N LYS A 231 -3.08 20.20 -26.13
CA LYS A 231 -3.43 19.80 -27.49
C LYS A 231 -4.68 20.53 -28.00
N PHE A 232 -5.70 20.68 -27.16
CA PHE A 232 -6.90 21.44 -27.50
C PHE A 232 -6.58 22.89 -27.87
N TYR A 233 -5.78 23.60 -27.06
CA TYR A 233 -5.38 24.98 -27.36
C TYR A 233 -4.46 25.10 -28.57
N GLN A 234 -3.66 24.07 -28.89
CA GLN A 234 -2.87 24.03 -30.12
C GLN A 234 -3.76 23.88 -31.36
N ASN A 235 -4.79 23.05 -31.29
CA ASN A 235 -5.72 22.83 -32.40
C ASN A 235 -6.71 23.98 -32.57
N ASN A 236 -7.03 24.70 -31.49
CA ASN A 236 -7.98 25.82 -31.48
C ASN A 236 -7.30 27.10 -30.94
N PRO A 237 -6.41 27.74 -31.71
CA PRO A 237 -5.67 28.92 -31.25
C PRO A 237 -6.58 30.11 -30.89
N LEU A 238 -7.75 30.22 -31.53
CA LEU A 238 -8.78 31.22 -31.22
C LEU A 238 -9.45 31.02 -29.85
N ALA A 239 -9.40 29.82 -29.28
CA ALA A 239 -9.95 29.54 -27.95
C ALA A 239 -9.03 30.03 -26.81
N ARG A 240 -7.80 30.46 -27.13
CA ARG A 240 -6.82 30.91 -26.15
C ARG A 240 -7.04 32.36 -25.73
N SER A 241 -7.70 33.17 -26.56
CA SER A 241 -7.97 34.59 -26.32
C SER A 241 -9.27 34.84 -25.54
N SER A 242 -10.21 33.90 -25.55
CA SER A 242 -11.54 34.01 -24.95
C SER A 242 -11.65 33.21 -23.65
N HIS A 243 -10.99 33.67 -22.58
CA HIS A 243 -10.97 33.06 -21.23
C HIS A 243 -10.57 31.56 -21.20
N PRO A 244 -9.45 31.18 -20.53
CA PRO A 244 -8.99 29.79 -20.49
C PRO A 244 -9.97 28.90 -19.73
N SER A 245 -10.94 28.35 -20.45
CA SER A 245 -11.96 27.44 -19.98
C SER A 245 -11.50 26.02 -20.28
N PRO A 246 -11.66 25.05 -19.38
CA PRO A 246 -11.31 23.67 -19.68
C PRO A 246 -12.10 23.18 -20.91
N PRO A 247 -11.50 22.35 -21.79
CA PRO A 247 -12.18 21.88 -22.99
C PRO A 247 -13.47 21.13 -22.67
N PRO A 248 -14.54 21.31 -23.47
CA PRO A 248 -15.83 20.65 -23.25
C PRO A 248 -15.70 19.12 -23.32
N GLU A 249 -16.54 18.39 -22.56
CA GLU A 249 -16.43 16.93 -22.45
C GLU A 249 -16.57 16.18 -23.78
N THR A 250 -17.27 16.78 -24.74
CA THR A 250 -17.51 16.28 -26.10
C THR A 250 -16.26 16.24 -26.98
N GLU A 251 -15.23 17.04 -26.69
CA GLU A 251 -13.99 17.09 -27.49
C GLU A 251 -12.83 16.27 -26.91
N ARG A 252 -13.07 15.48 -25.84
CA ARG A 252 -12.07 14.60 -25.20
C ARG A 252 -11.44 13.54 -26.12
N GLY A 253 -11.96 13.35 -27.33
CA GLY A 253 -11.36 12.49 -28.36
C GLY A 253 -10.05 13.04 -28.96
N GLN A 254 -9.90 14.37 -29.02
CA GLN A 254 -8.69 15.04 -29.56
C GLN A 254 -7.54 14.96 -28.55
N GLY A 255 -6.81 13.84 -28.52
CA GLY A 255 -5.68 13.65 -27.60
C GLY A 255 -5.40 12.21 -27.18
N ARG A 256 -6.18 11.24 -27.67
CA ARG A 256 -6.01 9.82 -27.34
C ARG A 256 -4.61 9.29 -27.63
N GLY A 257 -4.03 9.57 -28.80
CA GLY A 257 -2.68 9.11 -29.16
C GLY A 257 -1.58 9.54 -28.18
N LEU A 258 -1.48 10.85 -27.88
CA LEU A 258 -0.46 11.36 -26.95
C LEU A 258 -0.70 10.86 -25.51
N SER A 259 -1.98 10.71 -25.12
CA SER A 259 -2.35 10.15 -23.83
C SER A 259 -1.86 8.70 -23.70
N THR A 260 -2.07 7.87 -24.73
CA THR A 260 -1.62 6.47 -24.74
C THR A 260 -0.10 6.37 -24.69
N VAL A 261 0.61 7.18 -25.48
CA VAL A 261 2.08 7.22 -25.46
C VAL A 261 2.59 7.61 -24.08
N LEU A 262 2.03 8.65 -23.44
CA LEU A 262 2.41 9.05 -22.09
C LEU A 262 2.22 7.90 -21.08
N VAL A 263 1.08 7.23 -21.12
CA VAL A 263 0.80 6.10 -20.20
C VAL A 263 1.78 4.96 -20.42
N LEU A 264 2.10 4.63 -21.67
CA LEU A 264 3.09 3.60 -21.99
C LEU A 264 4.49 3.98 -21.50
N VAL A 265 4.92 5.23 -21.71
CA VAL A 265 6.22 5.72 -21.21
C VAL A 265 6.29 5.62 -19.69
N LEU A 266 5.26 6.06 -18.97
CA LEU A 266 5.21 5.96 -17.52
C LEU A 266 5.22 4.50 -17.03
N ALA A 267 4.48 3.62 -17.70
CA ALA A 267 4.48 2.19 -17.38
C ALA A 267 5.87 1.57 -17.59
N VAL A 268 6.54 1.88 -18.70
CA VAL A 268 7.90 1.41 -18.99
C VAL A 268 8.90 1.94 -17.96
N LEU A 269 8.82 3.22 -17.57
CA LEU A 269 9.68 3.79 -16.54
C LEU A 269 9.52 3.09 -15.19
N ILE A 270 8.28 2.85 -14.76
CA ILE A 270 8.01 2.13 -13.50
C ILE A 270 8.55 0.70 -13.59
N LEU A 271 8.28 -0.03 -14.69
CA LEU A 271 8.78 -1.39 -14.86
C LEU A 271 10.31 -1.45 -14.91
N ALA A 272 10.96 -0.46 -15.52
CA ALA A 272 12.40 -0.34 -15.58
C ALA A 272 13.01 -0.13 -14.18
N GLU A 273 12.42 0.76 -13.37
CA GLU A 273 12.87 1.00 -11.98
C GLU A 273 12.80 -0.26 -11.11
N TYR A 274 11.80 -1.11 -11.33
CA TYR A 274 11.59 -2.36 -10.60
C TYR A 274 12.26 -3.59 -11.25
N SER A 275 13.01 -3.41 -12.33
CA SER A 275 13.63 -4.53 -13.04
C SER A 275 14.71 -5.21 -12.19
N GLN A 276 14.66 -6.55 -12.18
CA GLN A 276 15.64 -7.44 -11.53
C GLN A 276 16.20 -8.42 -12.59
N LEU A 277 16.83 -7.86 -13.62
CA LEU A 277 17.48 -8.59 -14.71
C LEU A 277 19.02 -8.50 -14.59
N PRO A 278 19.74 -9.63 -14.59
CA PRO A 278 19.24 -11.00 -14.46
C PRO A 278 18.64 -11.23 -13.06
N TYR A 279 17.65 -12.13 -12.98
CA TYR A 279 17.06 -12.49 -11.69
C TYR A 279 18.18 -13.06 -10.81
N PRO A 280 18.40 -12.51 -9.60
CA PRO A 280 19.43 -13.03 -8.71
C PRO A 280 19.07 -14.47 -8.35
N THR A 281 19.76 -15.42 -8.98
CA THR A 281 19.69 -16.83 -8.61
C THR A 281 20.64 -17.01 -7.44
N ALA A 282 20.11 -16.87 -6.22
CA ALA A 282 20.85 -17.31 -5.06
C ALA A 282 21.14 -18.82 -5.24
N ARG A 283 22.41 -19.20 -5.35
CA ARG A 283 22.77 -20.60 -5.10
C ARG A 283 22.33 -20.88 -3.68
N ALA A 284 21.51 -21.91 -3.46
CA ALA A 284 21.21 -22.37 -2.12
C ALA A 284 22.55 -22.74 -1.45
N SER A 285 23.10 -21.83 -0.65
CA SER A 285 24.24 -22.14 0.20
C SER A 285 23.67 -23.01 1.31
N LEU A 286 23.73 -24.33 1.09
CA LEU A 286 23.47 -25.27 2.17
C LEU A 286 24.49 -24.95 3.26
N PRO A 287 24.04 -24.67 4.49
CA PRO A 287 24.96 -24.54 5.60
C PRO A 287 25.83 -25.80 5.68
N ALA A 288 27.09 -25.69 6.12
CA ALA A 288 28.01 -26.82 6.20
C ALA A 288 27.53 -27.98 7.13
N TRP A 289 26.40 -27.80 7.81
CA TRP A 289 25.76 -28.78 8.68
C TRP A 289 24.56 -29.51 8.04
N TYR A 290 24.31 -29.30 6.74
CA TYR A 290 23.34 -30.04 5.93
C TYR A 290 24.06 -31.05 5.02
#